data_AF-S4YED1-F1
#
_entry.id   AF-S4YED1-F1
#
_cell.length_a   1.000
_cell.length_b   1.000
_cell.length_c   1.000
_cell.angle_alpha   90.00
_cell.angle_beta   90.00
_cell.angle_gamma   90.00
#
_symmetry.space_group_name_H-M   'P 1'
#
loop_
_entity.id
_entity.type
_entity.pdbx_description
1 polymer ?
#
loop_
_entity_poly.entity_id
_entity_poly.type
_entity_poly.pdbx_seq_one_letter_code
_entity_poly.pdbx_strand_id
1 'polypeptide(L)'
;MATARTKKKSAPAKPSAPDEAAEAFAQIEPELDRIEKVVPINVDIPRAVAVAVGAVPHLKALRARFVDELPRFPIEALDKLMSYALGAWYAHLLALPAGPGQEGLKRLLDEASALRADLLVAAEALAHKGFVDAGRVAEIRSGNGHLDTANDLVALAALFGESWGAVKHKTTVEWPEVERASKLGPELLVALGARNQPGVPAPKAADPADRRARAFTLLVRAYDQCRRGVTYLRWIEGDYDAIAPSLFAGRGGARRAGSVKEEPADEGAEGEAEGESGWGADDGGAPEE
;
A
#
# COMPACT_ATOMS: atom_id res chain seq x y z
N MET A 1 -25.31 26.41 4.66
CA MET A 1 -24.10 25.95 3.96
C MET A 1 -23.23 25.18 4.94
N ALA A 2 -23.27 23.85 4.92
CA ALA A 2 -22.43 23.02 5.78
C ALA A 2 -21.11 22.78 5.05
N THR A 3 -20.01 23.27 5.61
CA THR A 3 -18.65 23.03 5.14
C THR A 3 -18.40 21.52 5.12
N ALA A 4 -18.21 20.95 3.94
CA ALA A 4 -17.82 19.56 3.79
C ALA A 4 -16.45 19.36 4.43
N ARG A 5 -16.46 18.88 5.68
CA ARG A 5 -15.26 18.43 6.39
C ARG A 5 -14.71 17.25 5.57
N THR A 6 -13.65 17.49 4.82
CA THR A 6 -12.94 16.46 4.05
C THR A 6 -12.67 15.28 4.97
N LYS A 7 -13.34 14.15 4.72
CA LYS A 7 -13.24 12.95 5.56
C LYS A 7 -11.78 12.46 5.49
N LYS A 8 -11.13 12.38 6.66
CA LYS A 8 -9.72 11.99 6.76
C LYS A 8 -9.56 10.51 6.39
N LYS A 9 -8.83 10.24 5.30
CA LYS A 9 -8.47 8.89 4.85
C LYS A 9 -7.53 8.25 5.87
N SER A 10 -7.78 7.00 6.26
CA SER A 10 -6.85 6.16 6.99
C SER A 10 -5.56 6.12 6.21
N ALA A 11 -4.48 6.47 6.88
CA ALA A 11 -3.22 6.76 6.24
C ALA A 11 -2.17 5.78 6.75
N PRO A 12 -1.30 5.23 5.89
CA PRO A 12 -0.23 4.34 6.28
C PRO A 12 0.57 4.91 7.43
N ALA A 13 0.80 4.05 8.41
CA ALA A 13 1.56 4.36 9.60
C ALA A 13 2.95 3.74 9.50
N LYS A 14 3.88 4.26 10.30
CA LYS A 14 5.20 3.66 10.45
C LYS A 14 5.05 2.21 10.94
N PRO A 15 5.79 1.25 10.37
CA PRO A 15 5.91 -0.08 10.97
C PRO A 15 6.46 0.03 12.40
N SER A 16 6.03 -0.86 13.30
CA SER A 16 6.55 -0.95 14.67
C SER A 16 8.04 -1.29 14.71
N ALA A 17 8.66 -1.07 15.87
CA ALA A 17 10.04 -1.46 16.15
C ALA A 17 10.27 -2.98 15.90
N PRO A 18 11.51 -3.40 15.56
CA PRO A 18 11.81 -4.80 15.24
C PRO A 18 11.41 -5.81 16.32
N ASP A 19 11.52 -5.45 17.61
CA ASP A 19 11.21 -6.34 18.72
C ASP A 19 9.71 -6.66 18.80
N GLU A 20 8.84 -5.65 18.68
CA GLU A 20 7.39 -5.83 18.61
C GLU A 20 6.99 -6.68 17.40
N ALA A 21 7.68 -6.50 16.27
CA ALA A 21 7.44 -7.27 15.06
C ALA A 21 7.85 -8.75 15.22
N ALA A 22 8.94 -9.02 15.96
CA ALA A 22 9.39 -10.37 16.28
C ALA A 22 8.39 -11.10 17.18
N GLU A 23 7.87 -10.43 18.21
CA GLU A 23 6.83 -10.98 19.10
C GLU A 23 5.55 -11.31 18.33
N ALA A 24 5.10 -10.38 17.48
CA ALA A 24 3.94 -10.59 16.63
C ALA A 24 4.14 -11.77 15.66
N PHE A 25 5.34 -11.93 15.10
CA PHE A 25 5.65 -13.07 14.25
C PHE A 25 5.55 -14.39 15.01
N ALA A 26 6.17 -14.49 16.19
CA ALA A 26 6.12 -15.69 17.03
C ALA A 26 4.67 -16.11 17.35
N GLN A 27 3.77 -15.15 17.56
CA GLN A 27 2.35 -15.44 17.82
C GLN A 27 1.62 -16.04 16.62
N ILE A 28 1.98 -15.65 15.38
CA ILE A 28 1.29 -16.09 14.17
C ILE A 28 1.94 -17.34 13.53
N GLU A 29 3.13 -17.75 13.98
CA GLU A 29 3.83 -18.93 13.45
C GLU A 29 2.96 -20.19 13.33
N PRO A 30 2.14 -20.57 14.34
CA PRO A 30 1.28 -21.76 14.23
C PRO A 30 0.23 -21.66 13.12
N GLU A 31 -0.15 -20.45 12.71
CA GLU A 31 -1.08 -20.21 11.61
C GLU A 31 -0.37 -20.27 10.25
N LEU A 32 0.91 -19.87 10.17
CA LEU A 32 1.72 -19.97 8.95
C LEU A 32 1.83 -21.41 8.46
N ASP A 33 2.01 -22.35 9.40
CA ASP A 33 2.19 -23.77 9.07
C ASP A 33 0.94 -24.39 8.43
N ARG A 34 -0.24 -23.80 8.68
CA ARG A 34 -1.53 -24.22 8.10
C ARG A 34 -1.78 -23.66 6.69
N ILE A 35 -0.92 -22.78 6.19
CA ILE A 35 -1.07 -22.19 4.86
C ILE A 35 -0.58 -23.16 3.78
N GLU A 36 -1.50 -23.86 3.14
CA GLU A 36 -1.15 -24.76 2.03
C GLU A 36 -0.84 -24.01 0.73
N LYS A 37 -1.62 -22.96 0.44
CA LYS A 37 -1.53 -22.16 -0.79
C LYS A 37 -1.17 -20.73 -0.45
N VAL A 38 0.00 -20.30 -0.91
CA VAL A 38 0.49 -18.93 -0.76
C VAL A 38 -0.04 -18.03 -1.88
N VAL A 39 -0.31 -16.77 -1.54
CA VAL A 39 -0.62 -15.71 -2.52
C VAL A 39 0.69 -15.23 -3.15
N PRO A 40 0.77 -15.05 -4.48
CA PRO A 40 1.97 -14.49 -5.11
C PRO A 40 2.24 -13.06 -4.61
N ILE A 41 3.49 -12.80 -4.23
CA ILE A 41 3.94 -11.46 -3.82
C ILE A 41 4.18 -10.63 -5.09
N ASN A 42 3.24 -9.75 -5.41
CA ASN A 42 3.30 -8.83 -6.56
C ASN A 42 3.26 -7.35 -6.15
N VAL A 43 3.44 -7.07 -4.86
CA VAL A 43 3.45 -5.71 -4.28
C VAL A 43 4.69 -5.52 -3.42
N ASP A 44 5.00 -4.25 -3.16
CA ASP A 44 5.93 -3.84 -2.12
C ASP A 44 5.34 -4.16 -0.75
N ILE A 45 5.91 -5.17 -0.06
CA ILE A 45 5.47 -5.61 1.27
C ILE A 45 5.62 -4.50 2.32
N PRO A 46 6.75 -3.79 2.45
CA PRO A 46 6.89 -2.69 3.41
C PRO A 46 5.76 -1.67 3.31
N ARG A 47 5.41 -1.25 2.10
CA ARG A 47 4.29 -0.34 1.84
C ARG A 47 2.95 -0.97 2.22
N ALA A 48 2.69 -2.22 1.84
CA ALA A 48 1.44 -2.91 2.18
C ALA A 48 1.26 -3.04 3.71
N VAL A 49 2.34 -3.34 4.43
CA VAL A 49 2.36 -3.34 5.90
C VAL A 49 1.99 -1.97 6.44
N ALA A 50 2.65 -0.90 5.97
CA ALA A 50 2.37 0.45 6.43
C ALA A 50 0.89 0.82 6.25
N VAL A 51 0.31 0.51 5.08
CA VAL A 51 -1.12 0.74 4.78
C VAL A 51 -1.99 0.00 5.79
N ALA A 52 -1.73 -1.30 6.01
CA ALA A 52 -2.51 -2.13 6.93
C ALA A 52 -2.43 -1.60 8.37
N VAL A 53 -1.23 -1.29 8.88
CA VAL A 53 -1.03 -0.71 10.22
C VAL A 53 -1.82 0.59 10.38
N GLY A 54 -1.79 1.46 9.37
CA GLY A 54 -2.55 2.71 9.36
C GLY A 54 -4.07 2.55 9.35
N ALA A 55 -4.57 1.48 8.72
CA ALA A 55 -5.99 1.17 8.66
C ALA A 55 -6.54 0.54 9.95
N VAL A 56 -5.72 -0.20 10.71
CA VAL A 56 -6.16 -0.95 11.91
C VAL A 56 -6.97 -0.11 12.91
N PRO A 57 -6.54 1.10 13.34
CA PRO A 57 -7.31 1.88 14.31
C PRO A 57 -8.71 2.25 13.82
N HIS A 58 -8.82 2.58 12.53
CA HIS A 58 -10.09 2.96 11.88
C HIS A 58 -11.02 1.75 11.75
N LEU A 59 -10.49 0.59 11.37
CA LEU A 59 -11.24 -0.66 11.32
C LEU A 59 -11.68 -1.10 12.73
N LYS A 60 -10.81 -1.00 13.74
CA LYS A 60 -11.14 -1.35 15.12
C LYS A 60 -12.20 -0.42 15.72
N ALA A 61 -12.26 0.84 15.32
CA ALA A 61 -13.35 1.75 15.72
C ALA A 61 -14.73 1.27 15.24
N LEU A 62 -14.79 0.45 14.18
CA LEU A 62 -16.02 -0.15 13.67
C LEU A 62 -16.30 -1.55 14.22
N ARG A 63 -15.43 -2.10 15.09
CA ARG A 63 -15.49 -3.50 15.55
C ARG A 63 -16.87 -3.90 16.08
N ALA A 64 -17.54 -3.04 16.84
CA ALA A 64 -18.89 -3.33 17.35
C ALA A 64 -19.90 -3.56 16.22
N ARG A 65 -19.86 -2.74 15.17
CA ARG A 65 -20.70 -2.90 13.97
C ARG A 65 -20.36 -4.17 13.19
N PHE A 66 -19.07 -4.54 13.10
CA PHE A 66 -18.67 -5.82 12.50
C PHE A 66 -19.30 -7.01 13.23
N VAL A 67 -19.39 -6.97 14.56
CA VAL A 67 -19.98 -8.07 15.34
C VAL A 67 -21.51 -8.09 15.22
N ASP A 68 -22.15 -6.92 15.29
CA ASP A 68 -23.61 -6.79 15.32
C ASP A 68 -24.26 -6.97 13.94
N GLU A 69 -23.73 -6.30 12.91
CA GLU A 69 -24.33 -6.24 11.57
C GLU A 69 -23.79 -7.33 10.63
N LEU A 70 -22.64 -7.94 10.94
CA LEU A 70 -22.01 -8.98 10.12
C LEU A 70 -21.75 -10.27 10.93
N PRO A 71 -22.80 -11.01 11.36
CA PRO A 71 -22.66 -12.14 12.28
C PRO A 71 -21.83 -13.32 11.73
N ARG A 72 -21.62 -13.39 10.41
CA ARG A 72 -20.76 -14.40 9.76
C ARG A 72 -19.35 -13.89 9.45
N PHE A 73 -19.02 -12.65 9.81
CA PHE A 73 -17.69 -12.10 9.62
C PHE A 73 -16.70 -12.80 10.55
N PRO A 74 -15.53 -13.26 10.04
CA PRO A 74 -14.49 -13.83 10.89
C PRO A 74 -13.82 -12.71 11.68
N ILE A 75 -14.35 -12.37 12.86
CA ILE A 75 -13.87 -11.22 13.67
C ILE A 75 -12.39 -11.29 14.00
N GLU A 76 -11.81 -12.49 14.09
CA GLU A 76 -10.38 -12.71 14.25
C GLU A 76 -9.53 -12.05 13.15
N ALA A 77 -10.05 -11.96 11.91
CA ALA A 77 -9.37 -11.28 10.82
C ALA A 77 -9.10 -9.80 11.13
N LEU A 78 -10.01 -9.16 11.87
CA LEU A 78 -9.85 -7.78 12.35
C LEU A 78 -8.98 -7.73 13.62
N ASP A 79 -9.27 -8.61 14.58
CA ASP A 79 -8.60 -8.58 15.89
C ASP A 79 -7.09 -8.86 15.79
N LYS A 80 -6.71 -9.79 14.90
CA LYS A 80 -5.32 -10.18 14.63
C LYS A 80 -4.65 -9.40 13.51
N LEU A 81 -5.35 -8.45 12.87
CA LEU A 81 -4.83 -7.75 11.69
C LEU A 81 -3.49 -7.06 11.94
N MET A 82 -3.34 -6.44 13.12
CA MET A 82 -2.07 -5.81 13.53
C MET A 82 -0.95 -6.86 13.63
N SER A 83 -1.21 -7.99 14.30
CA SER A 83 -0.25 -9.08 14.45
C SER A 83 0.16 -9.67 13.10
N TYR A 84 -0.78 -9.83 12.16
CA TYR A 84 -0.45 -10.28 10.80
C TYR A 84 0.39 -9.27 10.03
N ALA A 85 0.11 -7.96 10.17
CA ALA A 85 0.89 -6.92 9.51
C ALA A 85 2.34 -6.89 10.04
N LEU A 86 2.50 -6.92 11.36
CA LEU A 86 3.81 -6.92 12.02
C LEU A 86 4.57 -8.23 11.80
N GLY A 87 3.89 -9.38 11.78
CA GLY A 87 4.51 -10.66 11.45
C GLY A 87 4.96 -10.73 9.99
N ALA A 88 4.17 -10.21 9.04
CA ALA A 88 4.58 -10.09 7.64
C ALA A 88 5.78 -9.15 7.47
N TRP A 89 5.84 -8.08 8.26
CA TRP A 89 6.98 -7.17 8.31
C TRP A 89 8.25 -7.87 8.77
N TYR A 90 8.20 -8.55 9.92
CA TYR A 90 9.33 -9.28 10.45
C TYR A 90 9.81 -10.39 9.51
N ALA A 91 8.89 -11.18 8.95
CA ALA A 91 9.23 -12.21 7.96
C ALA A 91 9.88 -11.63 6.69
N HIS A 92 9.47 -10.43 6.28
CA HIS A 92 10.12 -9.72 5.17
C HIS A 92 11.56 -9.36 5.53
N LEU A 93 11.81 -8.81 6.72
CA LEU A 93 13.15 -8.46 7.20
C LEU A 93 14.06 -9.69 7.30
N LEU A 94 13.56 -10.83 7.80
CA LEU A 94 14.33 -12.08 7.88
C LEU A 94 14.71 -12.66 6.51
N ALA A 95 13.92 -12.39 5.47
CA ALA A 95 14.15 -12.87 4.12
C ALA A 95 15.06 -11.94 3.29
N LEU A 96 15.46 -10.80 3.83
CA LEU A 96 16.43 -9.92 3.20
C LEU A 96 17.84 -10.51 3.34
N PRO A 97 18.75 -10.22 2.39
CA PRO A 97 20.15 -10.58 2.53
C PRO A 97 20.74 -10.03 3.82
N ALA A 98 21.75 -10.72 4.36
CA ALA A 98 22.49 -10.22 5.51
C ALA A 98 23.01 -8.80 5.25
N GLY A 99 22.87 -7.95 6.27
CA GLY A 99 23.25 -6.54 6.18
C GLY A 99 24.72 -6.37 5.84
N PRO A 100 25.08 -5.27 5.17
CA PRO A 100 26.48 -5.00 4.87
C PRO A 100 27.28 -4.75 6.15
N GLY A 101 28.60 -4.96 6.07
CA GLY A 101 29.52 -4.59 7.16
C GLY A 101 29.50 -3.09 7.48
N GLN A 102 30.27 -2.65 8.49
CA GLN A 102 30.20 -1.28 9.03
C GLN A 102 30.30 -0.17 7.98
N GLU A 103 31.18 -0.31 6.98
CA GLU A 103 31.32 0.67 5.89
C GLU A 103 30.07 0.76 5.01
N GLY A 104 29.41 -0.37 4.74
CA GLY A 104 28.18 -0.37 3.96
C GLY A 104 26.98 0.13 4.76
N LEU A 105 26.93 -0.12 6.07
CA LEU A 105 25.94 0.51 6.95
C LEU A 105 26.06 2.04 6.93
N LYS A 106 27.29 2.58 6.96
CA LYS A 106 27.50 4.03 6.86
C LYS A 106 26.95 4.58 5.53
N ARG A 107 27.24 3.91 4.41
CA ARG A 107 26.71 4.32 3.09
C ARG A 107 25.18 4.29 3.04
N LEU A 108 24.56 3.24 3.58
CA LEU A 108 23.10 3.15 3.68
C LEU A 108 22.52 4.29 4.53
N LEU A 109 23.17 4.64 5.64
CA LEU A 109 22.74 5.74 6.50
C LEU A 109 22.86 7.10 5.82
N ASP A 110 23.96 7.35 5.10
CA ASP A 110 24.17 8.60 4.37
C ASP A 110 23.09 8.75 3.28
N GLU A 111 22.85 7.70 2.49
CA GLU A 111 21.79 7.67 1.48
C GLU A 111 20.39 7.84 2.10
N ALA A 112 20.11 7.12 3.18
CA ALA A 112 18.80 7.14 3.83
C ALA A 112 18.48 8.50 4.46
N SER A 113 19.49 9.15 5.05
CA SER A 113 19.32 10.46 5.67
C SER A 113 19.06 11.53 4.63
N ALA A 114 19.79 11.51 3.50
CA ALA A 114 19.56 12.42 2.38
C ALA A 114 18.16 12.22 1.78
N LEU A 115 17.82 10.98 1.42
CA LEU A 115 16.53 10.66 0.81
C LEU A 115 15.35 10.98 1.74
N ARG A 116 15.48 10.71 3.05
CA ARG A 116 14.45 11.08 4.04
C ARG A 116 14.25 12.59 4.07
N ALA A 117 15.32 13.38 4.05
CA ALA A 117 15.24 14.84 4.09
C ALA A 117 14.49 15.37 2.85
N ASP A 118 14.86 14.92 1.66
CA ASP A 118 14.25 15.35 0.40
C ASP A 118 12.76 14.99 0.32
N LEU A 119 12.42 13.74 0.66
CA LEU A 119 11.03 13.28 0.68
C LEU A 119 10.19 14.02 1.74
N LEU A 120 10.76 14.35 2.91
CA LEU A 120 10.05 15.12 3.93
C LEU A 120 9.76 16.54 3.47
N VAL A 121 10.74 17.23 2.88
CA VAL A 121 10.55 18.60 2.35
C VAL A 121 9.41 18.62 1.33
N ALA A 122 9.41 17.67 0.40
CA ALA A 122 8.35 17.55 -0.59
C ALA A 122 6.99 17.20 0.04
N ALA A 123 6.96 16.29 1.01
CA ALA A 123 5.74 15.91 1.71
C ALA A 123 5.14 17.09 2.50
N GLU A 124 5.97 17.92 3.12
CA GLU A 124 5.56 19.14 3.86
C GLU A 124 4.98 20.19 2.93
N ALA A 125 5.61 20.42 1.77
CA ALA A 125 5.08 21.32 0.75
C ALA A 125 3.70 20.86 0.26
N LEU A 126 3.53 19.55 -0.01
CA LEU A 126 2.26 18.97 -0.40
C LEU A 126 1.21 19.05 0.72
N ALA A 127 1.62 18.84 1.98
CA ALA A 127 0.76 18.94 3.15
C ALA A 127 0.24 20.36 3.35
N HIS A 128 1.12 21.36 3.23
CA HIS A 128 0.76 22.77 3.31
C HIS A 128 -0.25 23.16 2.23
N LYS A 129 -0.20 22.52 1.06
CA LYS A 129 -1.19 22.72 -0.03
C LYS A 129 -2.41 21.80 0.07
N GLY A 130 -2.51 20.97 1.10
CA GLY A 130 -3.64 20.07 1.34
C GLY A 130 -3.71 18.85 0.42
N PHE A 131 -2.62 18.51 -0.29
CA PHE A 131 -2.57 17.32 -1.14
C PHE A 131 -2.29 16.03 -0.36
N VAL A 132 -1.68 16.14 0.82
CA VAL A 132 -1.45 15.04 1.76
C VAL A 132 -1.79 15.49 3.19
N ASP A 133 -1.99 14.54 4.11
CA ASP A 133 -2.35 14.86 5.51
C ASP A 133 -1.18 15.47 6.29
N ALA A 134 -1.34 16.70 6.77
CA ALA A 134 -0.30 17.43 7.50
C ALA A 134 0.06 16.79 8.85
N GLY A 135 -0.91 16.21 9.56
CA GLY A 135 -0.66 15.49 10.81
C GLY A 135 0.26 14.29 10.60
N ARG A 136 0.01 13.50 9.55
CA ARG A 136 0.86 12.37 9.16
C ARG A 136 2.27 12.79 8.81
N VAL A 137 2.45 13.87 8.06
CA VAL A 137 3.79 14.38 7.73
C VAL A 137 4.53 14.81 9.01
N ALA A 138 3.83 15.44 9.96
CA ALA A 138 4.40 15.81 11.25
C ALA A 138 4.80 14.58 12.10
N GLU A 139 3.97 13.54 12.13
CA GLU A 139 4.29 12.26 12.79
C GLU A 139 5.51 11.58 12.16
N ILE A 140 5.64 11.62 10.82
CA ILE A 140 6.84 11.13 10.14
C ILE A 140 8.06 11.96 10.58
N ARG A 141 7.96 13.29 10.51
CA ARG A 141 9.04 14.21 10.88
C ARG A 141 9.52 14.04 12.33
N SER A 142 8.64 13.67 13.26
CA SER A 142 8.98 13.58 14.70
C SER A 142 9.96 12.47 15.04
N GLY A 143 10.20 11.52 14.13
CA GLY A 143 11.19 10.45 14.31
C GLY A 143 12.62 10.99 14.36
N ASN A 144 13.41 10.49 15.31
CA ASN A 144 14.81 10.86 15.51
C ASN A 144 15.71 9.63 15.63
N GLY A 145 16.78 9.59 14.84
CA GLY A 145 17.77 8.51 14.87
C GLY A 145 17.58 7.47 13.77
N HIS A 146 18.46 6.47 13.74
CA HIS A 146 18.61 5.58 12.59
C HIS A 146 17.44 4.61 12.38
N LEU A 147 16.86 4.07 13.46
CA LEU A 147 15.67 3.21 13.37
C LEU A 147 14.46 4.00 12.88
N ASP A 148 14.28 5.22 13.39
CA ASP A 148 13.23 6.13 12.95
C ASP A 148 13.42 6.52 11.49
N THR A 149 14.63 6.85 11.05
CA THR A 149 14.93 7.11 9.62
C THR A 149 14.47 5.96 8.74
N ALA A 150 14.74 4.72 9.14
CA ALA A 150 14.38 3.54 8.37
C ALA A 150 12.85 3.36 8.26
N ASN A 151 12.14 3.52 9.38
CA ASN A 151 10.67 3.45 9.42
C ASN A 151 10.01 4.62 8.68
N ASP A 152 10.60 5.81 8.76
CA ASP A 152 10.13 7.01 8.07
C ASP A 152 10.20 6.85 6.56
N LEU A 153 11.27 6.25 6.02
CA LEU A 153 11.38 5.97 4.59
C LEU A 153 10.25 5.06 4.10
N VAL A 154 9.88 4.03 4.87
CA VAL A 154 8.73 3.16 4.55
C VAL A 154 7.42 3.96 4.58
N ALA A 155 7.23 4.79 5.60
CA ALA A 155 6.02 5.60 5.75
C ALA A 155 5.89 6.68 4.65
N LEU A 156 6.99 7.31 4.24
CA LEU A 156 7.07 8.27 3.15
C LEU A 156 6.81 7.60 1.80
N ALA A 157 7.42 6.44 1.54
CA ALA A 157 7.16 5.67 0.33
C ALA A 157 5.68 5.29 0.21
N ALA A 158 5.04 4.93 1.32
CA ALA A 158 3.61 4.68 1.36
C ALA A 158 2.78 5.96 1.12
N LEU A 159 3.14 7.08 1.74
CA LEU A 159 2.46 8.36 1.58
C LEU A 159 2.43 8.82 0.11
N PHE A 160 3.61 8.85 -0.53
CA PHE A 160 3.73 9.20 -1.93
C PHE A 160 3.06 8.16 -2.83
N GLY A 161 3.24 6.87 -2.54
CA GLY A 161 2.66 5.77 -3.31
C GLY A 161 1.13 5.84 -3.43
N GLU A 162 0.44 6.18 -2.34
CA GLU A 162 -1.02 6.32 -2.33
C GLU A 162 -1.51 7.56 -3.04
N SER A 163 -0.79 8.67 -2.87
CA SER A 163 -1.19 9.99 -3.37
C SER A 163 -0.62 10.27 -4.76
N TRP A 164 0.15 9.33 -5.34
CA TRP A 164 0.96 9.55 -6.53
C TRP A 164 0.17 10.13 -7.70
N GLY A 165 -1.02 9.59 -7.97
CA GLY A 165 -1.89 10.08 -9.04
C GLY A 165 -2.25 11.56 -8.92
N ALA A 166 -2.35 12.08 -7.69
CA ALA A 166 -2.70 13.47 -7.41
C ALA A 166 -1.49 14.41 -7.31
N VAL A 167 -0.30 13.88 -6.99
CA VAL A 167 0.90 14.68 -6.65
C VAL A 167 2.03 14.61 -7.67
N LYS A 168 2.07 13.60 -8.56
CA LYS A 168 3.19 13.36 -9.51
C LYS A 168 3.56 14.54 -10.43
N HIS A 169 2.67 15.50 -10.62
CA HIS A 169 2.91 16.71 -11.44
C HIS A 169 3.01 17.98 -10.58
N LYS A 170 3.16 17.83 -9.26
CA LYS A 170 3.15 18.90 -8.25
C LYS A 170 4.28 18.76 -7.23
N THR A 171 5.17 17.80 -7.45
CA THR A 171 6.32 17.50 -6.60
C THR A 171 7.55 17.34 -7.49
N THR A 172 8.73 17.61 -6.94
CA THR A 172 10.02 17.31 -7.59
C THR A 172 10.48 15.88 -7.34
N VAL A 173 9.84 15.18 -6.40
CA VAL A 173 10.09 13.76 -6.12
C VAL A 173 9.68 12.93 -7.33
N GLU A 174 10.58 12.05 -7.75
CA GLU A 174 10.38 11.09 -8.83
C GLU A 174 10.00 9.71 -8.29
N TRP A 175 9.30 8.92 -9.10
CA TRP A 175 8.88 7.58 -8.69
C TRP A 175 10.03 6.66 -8.23
N PRO A 176 11.22 6.67 -8.88
CA PRO A 176 12.36 5.89 -8.42
C PRO A 176 12.81 6.22 -6.99
N GLU A 177 12.66 7.46 -6.53
CA GLU A 177 12.99 7.86 -5.16
C GLU A 177 12.01 7.24 -4.15
N VAL A 178 10.72 7.23 -4.50
CA VAL A 178 9.67 6.56 -3.71
C VAL A 178 9.94 5.05 -3.62
N GLU A 179 10.30 4.42 -4.73
CA GLU A 179 10.67 3.00 -4.76
C GLU A 179 11.99 2.72 -4.04
N ARG A 180 12.95 3.65 -4.05
CA ARG A 180 14.19 3.51 -3.29
C ARG A 180 13.92 3.60 -1.80
N ALA A 181 13.08 4.53 -1.36
CA ALA A 181 12.71 4.66 0.06
C ALA A 181 12.04 3.39 0.61
N SER A 182 11.16 2.74 -0.17
CA SER A 182 10.51 1.50 0.26
C SER A 182 11.49 0.33 0.47
N LYS A 183 12.61 0.32 -0.26
CA LYS A 183 13.67 -0.71 -0.16
C LYS A 183 14.72 -0.36 0.89
N LEU A 184 15.14 0.91 0.93
CA LEU A 184 16.23 1.40 1.77
C LEU A 184 15.89 1.36 3.26
N GLY A 185 14.63 1.62 3.64
CA GLY A 185 14.18 1.46 5.02
C GLY A 185 14.39 0.04 5.59
N PRO A 186 13.83 -1.01 4.96
CA PRO A 186 14.06 -2.39 5.35
C PRO A 186 15.55 -2.79 5.35
N GLU A 187 16.31 -2.42 4.31
CA GLU A 187 17.76 -2.68 4.22
C GLU A 187 18.50 -2.10 5.44
N LEU A 188 18.15 -0.86 5.81
CA LEU A 188 18.75 -0.18 6.94
C LEU A 188 18.39 -0.85 8.27
N LEU A 189 17.15 -1.31 8.46
CA LEU A 189 16.75 -2.04 9.68
C LEU A 189 17.53 -3.34 9.85
N VAL A 190 17.72 -4.11 8.78
CA VAL A 190 18.53 -5.34 8.82
C VAL A 190 19.97 -5.04 9.18
N ALA A 191 20.56 -4.00 8.58
CA ALA A 191 21.92 -3.58 8.85
C ALA A 191 22.11 -3.09 10.30
N LEU A 192 21.14 -2.33 10.84
CA LEU A 192 21.15 -1.86 12.23
C LEU A 192 20.97 -3.02 13.22
N GLY A 193 20.12 -4.00 12.90
CA GLY A 193 19.92 -5.20 13.71
C GLY A 193 21.20 -6.04 13.81
N ALA A 194 21.87 -6.30 12.68
CA ALA A 194 23.13 -7.04 12.64
C ALA A 194 24.24 -6.37 13.48
N ARG A 195 24.26 -5.04 13.54
CA ARG A 195 25.19 -4.28 14.39
C ARG A 195 24.93 -4.48 15.89
N ASN A 196 23.66 -4.55 16.28
CA ASN A 196 23.25 -4.65 17.68
C ASN A 196 23.32 -6.08 18.24
N GLN A 197 23.36 -7.10 17.36
CA GLN A 197 23.51 -8.51 17.74
C GLN A 197 24.63 -9.20 16.94
N PRO A 198 25.90 -8.77 17.11
CA PRO A 198 27.00 -9.36 16.36
C PRO A 198 27.18 -10.84 16.73
N GLY A 199 27.10 -11.72 15.73
CA GLY A 199 27.45 -13.13 15.87
C GLY A 199 26.33 -14.08 16.30
N VAL A 200 25.08 -13.61 16.43
CA VAL A 200 23.92 -14.51 16.55
C VAL A 200 23.61 -15.04 15.15
N PRO A 201 23.75 -16.36 14.88
CA PRO A 201 23.34 -16.91 13.60
C PRO A 201 21.87 -16.60 13.37
N ALA A 202 21.52 -16.15 12.16
CA ALA A 202 20.12 -16.11 11.75
C ALA A 202 19.50 -17.47 12.09
N PRO A 203 18.32 -17.52 12.74
CA PRO A 203 17.71 -18.78 13.11
C PRO A 203 17.68 -19.70 11.88
N LYS A 204 18.08 -20.97 12.03
CA LYS A 204 17.77 -22.02 11.05
C LYS A 204 16.27 -22.29 11.11
N ALA A 205 15.46 -21.31 10.74
CA ALA A 205 14.04 -21.46 10.54
C ALA A 205 13.82 -22.09 9.15
N ALA A 206 12.60 -22.60 8.95
CA ALA A 206 12.06 -22.89 7.63
C ALA A 206 12.43 -21.79 6.61
N ASP A 207 12.54 -22.16 5.32
CA ASP A 207 12.93 -21.26 4.23
C ASP A 207 12.36 -19.83 4.43
N PRO A 208 13.23 -18.81 4.68
CA PRO A 208 12.78 -17.44 4.93
C PRO A 208 11.88 -16.89 3.81
N ALA A 209 12.08 -17.34 2.56
CA ALA A 209 11.24 -16.95 1.45
C ALA A 209 9.82 -17.54 1.57
N ASP A 210 9.68 -18.80 1.97
CA ASP A 210 8.40 -19.45 2.24
C ASP A 210 7.69 -18.82 3.45
N ARG A 211 8.39 -18.59 4.56
CA ARG A 211 7.82 -17.91 5.74
C ARG A 211 7.33 -16.51 5.39
N ARG A 212 8.10 -15.75 4.61
CA ARG A 212 7.67 -14.46 4.05
C ARG A 212 6.39 -14.57 3.23
N ALA A 213 6.30 -15.55 2.33
CA ALA A 213 5.13 -15.76 1.48
C ALA A 213 3.87 -16.13 2.28
N ARG A 214 4.01 -16.99 3.30
CA ARG A 214 2.91 -17.39 4.20
C ARG A 214 2.44 -16.23 5.08
N ALA A 215 3.37 -15.45 5.65
CA ALA A 215 3.02 -14.31 6.49
C ALA A 215 2.33 -13.21 5.67
N PHE A 216 2.83 -12.93 4.46
CA PHE A 216 2.16 -12.04 3.53
C PHE A 216 0.75 -12.55 3.15
N THR A 217 0.59 -13.88 2.98
CA THR A 217 -0.72 -14.49 2.71
C THR A 217 -1.71 -14.28 3.84
N LEU A 218 -1.29 -14.44 5.11
CA LEU A 218 -2.15 -14.15 6.27
C LEU A 218 -2.60 -12.70 6.29
N LEU A 219 -1.66 -11.76 6.12
CA LEU A 219 -1.96 -10.33 6.06
C LEU A 219 -2.98 -10.02 4.96
N VAL A 220 -2.73 -10.45 3.73
CA VAL A 220 -3.61 -10.14 2.59
C VAL A 220 -5.00 -10.74 2.78
N ARG A 221 -5.11 -11.99 3.25
CA ARG A 221 -6.41 -12.63 3.47
C ARG A 221 -7.21 -11.91 4.57
N ALA A 222 -6.58 -11.61 5.69
CA ALA A 222 -7.25 -10.92 6.80
C ALA A 222 -7.67 -9.50 6.39
N TYR A 223 -6.79 -8.78 5.70
CA TYR A 223 -7.08 -7.42 5.24
C TYR A 223 -8.19 -7.40 4.17
N ASP A 224 -8.22 -8.35 3.22
CA ASP A 224 -9.29 -8.44 2.23
C ASP A 224 -10.65 -8.71 2.89
N GLN A 225 -10.71 -9.57 3.91
CA GLN A 225 -11.95 -9.75 4.70
C GLN A 225 -12.37 -8.44 5.36
N CYS A 226 -11.46 -7.75 6.04
CA CYS A 226 -11.75 -6.47 6.68
C CYS A 226 -12.24 -5.42 5.66
N ARG A 227 -11.63 -5.35 4.47
CA ARG A 227 -12.07 -4.47 3.38
C ARG A 227 -13.48 -4.79 2.92
N ARG A 228 -13.83 -6.08 2.74
CA ARG A 228 -15.20 -6.49 2.38
C ARG A 228 -16.20 -6.07 3.44
N GLY A 229 -15.89 -6.31 4.71
CA GLY A 229 -16.76 -5.97 5.82
C GLY A 229 -16.98 -4.45 5.94
N VAL A 230 -15.92 -3.64 5.89
CA VAL A 230 -16.09 -2.17 5.92
C VAL A 230 -16.79 -1.64 4.67
N THR A 231 -16.56 -2.24 3.50
CA THR A 231 -17.29 -1.87 2.27
C THR A 231 -18.78 -2.08 2.44
N TYR A 232 -19.20 -3.18 3.08
CA TYR A 232 -20.61 -3.40 3.41
C TYR A 232 -21.14 -2.37 4.43
N LEU A 233 -20.45 -2.22 5.57
CA LEU A 233 -20.89 -1.34 6.66
C LEU A 233 -20.93 0.15 6.29
N ARG A 234 -20.09 0.55 5.33
CA ARG A 234 -19.87 1.94 4.91
C ARG A 234 -20.22 2.18 3.45
N TRP A 235 -21.07 1.31 2.89
CA TRP A 235 -21.47 1.38 1.48
C TRP A 235 -22.17 2.71 1.18
N ILE A 236 -23.10 3.11 2.05
CA ILE A 236 -23.91 4.32 1.89
C ILE A 236 -23.05 5.58 2.07
N GLU A 237 -22.15 5.58 3.03
CA GLU A 237 -21.25 6.71 3.29
C GLU A 237 -20.17 6.88 2.22
N GLY A 238 -19.91 5.83 1.44
CA GLY A 238 -18.96 5.83 0.32
C GLY A 238 -17.50 6.03 0.72
N ASP A 239 -17.18 5.94 2.01
CA ASP A 239 -15.84 6.22 2.56
C ASP A 239 -15.05 4.96 2.98
N TYR A 240 -15.51 3.78 2.57
CA TYR A 240 -14.86 2.51 2.88
C TYR A 240 -13.42 2.43 2.36
N ASP A 241 -13.10 2.94 1.16
CA ASP A 241 -11.72 2.95 0.64
C ASP A 241 -10.85 3.98 1.35
N ALA A 242 -11.48 4.99 1.95
CA ALA A 242 -10.78 5.89 2.84
C ALA A 242 -10.46 5.20 4.18
N ILE A 243 -11.24 4.23 4.65
CA ILE A 243 -11.02 3.52 5.92
C ILE A 243 -10.08 2.31 5.77
N ALA A 244 -10.16 1.61 4.64
CA ALA A 244 -9.31 0.47 4.33
C ALA A 244 -8.85 0.51 2.85
N PRO A 245 -7.83 1.33 2.55
CA PRO A 245 -7.27 1.47 1.21
C PRO A 245 -6.76 0.14 0.65
N SER A 246 -6.72 -0.02 -0.66
CA SER A 246 -6.12 -1.21 -1.28
C SER A 246 -4.63 -1.36 -0.91
N LEU A 247 -4.18 -2.56 -0.53
CA LEU A 247 -2.75 -2.90 -0.40
C LEU A 247 -2.06 -2.90 -1.77
N PHE A 248 -2.82 -3.20 -2.81
CA PHE A 248 -2.41 -3.17 -4.20
C PHE A 248 -2.61 -1.76 -4.73
N ALA A 249 -1.70 -0.84 -4.42
CA ALA A 249 -1.73 0.48 -5.06
C ALA A 249 -1.39 0.32 -6.54
N GLY A 250 -2.30 0.78 -7.40
CA GLY A 250 -2.22 0.64 -8.84
C GLY A 250 -1.13 1.53 -9.44
N ARG A 251 -0.22 0.92 -10.20
CA ARG A 251 0.48 1.61 -11.28
C ARG A 251 -0.59 2.07 -12.30
N GLY A 252 -1.11 3.29 -12.14
CA GLY A 252 -2.00 3.93 -13.13
C GLY A 252 -3.50 3.74 -12.90
N GLY A 253 -4.06 4.44 -11.91
CA GLY A 253 -5.50 4.70 -11.83
C GLY A 253 -5.92 5.75 -12.87
N ALA A 254 -6.01 5.37 -14.15
CA ALA A 254 -6.51 6.24 -15.22
C ALA A 254 -7.71 5.66 -15.98
N ARG A 255 -8.31 4.55 -15.54
CA ARG A 255 -9.40 3.89 -16.31
C ARG A 255 -10.81 3.98 -15.72
N ARG A 256 -11.06 4.77 -14.67
CA ARG A 256 -12.43 4.96 -14.14
C ARG A 256 -12.75 6.38 -13.70
N ALA A 257 -12.33 7.37 -14.48
CA ALA A 257 -12.88 8.71 -14.41
C ALA A 257 -13.06 9.22 -15.83
N GLY A 258 -14.23 8.96 -16.43
CA GLY A 258 -14.56 9.46 -17.76
C GLY A 258 -15.57 8.61 -18.52
N SER A 259 -16.82 8.59 -18.06
CA SER A 259 -17.99 8.41 -18.94
C SER A 259 -19.27 8.82 -18.22
N VAL A 260 -19.39 10.11 -17.89
CA VAL A 260 -20.71 10.74 -17.98
C VAL A 260 -20.72 11.37 -19.35
N LYS A 261 -21.34 10.68 -20.29
CA LYS A 261 -21.63 11.21 -21.61
C LYS A 261 -22.82 12.16 -21.38
N GLU A 262 -22.58 13.47 -21.42
CA GLU A 262 -23.66 14.43 -21.58
C GLU A 262 -24.39 14.08 -22.88
N GLU A 263 -25.68 13.78 -22.76
CA GLU A 263 -26.58 13.71 -23.90
C GLU A 263 -26.74 15.14 -24.44
N PRO A 264 -26.46 15.39 -25.73
CA PRO A 264 -26.91 16.64 -26.33
C PRO A 264 -28.41 16.53 -26.60
N ALA A 265 -29.11 17.57 -26.16
CA ALA A 265 -30.52 17.79 -26.43
C ALA A 265 -30.78 17.89 -27.94
N ASP A 266 -31.90 17.30 -28.33
CA ASP A 266 -32.56 17.34 -29.62
C ASP A 266 -33.08 18.74 -29.95
N GLU A 267 -32.64 19.33 -31.06
CA GLU A 267 -33.42 20.29 -31.84
C GLU A 267 -33.14 20.11 -33.35
N GLY A 268 -34.12 19.53 -34.05
CA GLY A 268 -34.73 20.21 -35.20
C GLY A 268 -34.12 20.04 -36.58
N ALA A 269 -34.66 19.04 -37.29
CA ALA A 269 -35.14 19.08 -38.69
C ALA A 269 -34.40 19.95 -39.73
N GLU A 270 -33.92 19.31 -40.79
CA GLU A 270 -34.31 19.64 -42.18
C GLU A 270 -33.96 18.44 -43.08
N GLY A 271 -34.98 17.89 -43.73
CA GLY A 271 -34.82 16.87 -44.74
C GLY A 271 -34.68 17.51 -46.11
N GLU A 272 -33.76 17.01 -46.93
CA GLU A 272 -33.83 17.13 -48.38
C GLU A 272 -33.09 15.93 -49.00
N ALA A 273 -33.75 15.34 -49.98
CA ALA A 273 -33.33 14.17 -50.75
C ALA A 273 -32.51 14.60 -51.97
N GLU A 274 -31.70 13.67 -52.49
CA GLU A 274 -31.05 13.56 -53.83
C GLU A 274 -29.58 13.13 -53.64
N GLY A 275 -28.99 12.16 -54.33
CA GLY A 275 -29.40 11.22 -55.36
C GLY A 275 -28.18 10.31 -55.68
N GLU A 276 -28.44 9.15 -56.28
CA GLU A 276 -27.62 8.41 -57.27
C GLU A 276 -26.07 8.42 -57.12
N SER A 277 -25.33 7.29 -57.05
CA SER A 277 -25.33 6.15 -57.98
C SER A 277 -24.12 5.23 -57.66
N GLY A 278 -24.22 3.96 -58.06
CA GLY A 278 -23.05 3.20 -58.53
C GLY A 278 -22.42 2.18 -57.57
N TRP A 279 -23.11 1.06 -57.32
CA TRP A 279 -22.46 -0.20 -56.91
C TRP A 279 -21.96 -0.93 -58.16
N GLY A 280 -20.63 -1.12 -58.25
CA GLY A 280 -19.97 -1.98 -59.23
C GLY A 280 -19.48 -3.28 -58.56
N ALA A 281 -19.88 -4.39 -59.17
CA ALA A 281 -19.54 -5.79 -58.92
C ALA A 281 -18.05 -6.04 -58.61
N ASP A 282 -17.71 -6.85 -57.60
CA ASP A 282 -17.59 -8.33 -57.64
C ASP A 282 -16.45 -8.80 -58.56
N ASP A 283 -15.40 -9.35 -57.94
CA ASP A 283 -14.82 -10.60 -58.43
C ASP A 283 -13.90 -11.21 -57.35
N GLY A 284 -14.43 -12.21 -56.66
CA GLY A 284 -13.67 -13.15 -55.84
C GLY A 284 -13.01 -14.21 -56.72
N GLY A 285 -11.68 -14.18 -56.79
CA GLY A 285 -10.86 -15.18 -57.46
C GLY A 285 -10.08 -16.07 -56.49
N ALA A 286 -10.52 -17.32 -56.36
CA ALA A 286 -9.76 -18.52 -55.99
C ALA A 286 -10.29 -19.63 -56.93
N PRO A 287 -9.54 -20.71 -57.30
CA PRO A 287 -8.78 -21.54 -56.36
C PRO A 287 -7.54 -22.30 -56.91
N GLU A 288 -6.91 -23.05 -55.97
CA GLU A 288 -6.24 -24.38 -56.08
C GLU A 288 -4.98 -24.57 -56.96
N GLU A 289 -3.85 -24.95 -56.34
CA GLU A 289 -3.46 -26.35 -55.99
C GLU A 289 -2.57 -26.36 -54.72
#